data_AF-A0A0P7ZVF8-F1
#
_entry.id   AF-A0A0P7ZVF8-F1
#
_cell.length_a   1.000
_cell.length_b   1.000
_cell.length_c   1.000
_cell.angle_alpha   90.00
_cell.angle_beta   90.00
_cell.angle_gamma   90.00
#
_symmetry.space_group_name_H-M   'P 1'
#
loop_
_entity.id
_entity.type
_entity.pdbx_description
1 polymer ?
#
loop_
_entity_poly.entity_id
_entity_poly.type
_entity_poly.pdbx_seq_one_letter_code
_entity_poly.pdbx_strand_id
1 'polypeptide(L)'
;MTVTRMRWSDWSLRLTVGLWVLMGQGAIANDVLLKTTAEGPLISPKTTVDESRQHIAQANPVEITGIELESTETGLRLRLETDAELADSETFISDNAAIADIPNAVLRLPEEEEFLLRDPAAGIALVNVTNRPDNQVRITITGTEAPPSVSLNVEAMELVLTVTPGDPTAEDSVEDSEDTILITITGQSNSGGYFVPNTSTATRTDTPILETPASIQVIPREVLEDQQITNLGDALRNFSGVSINSGEGRGFQIDLRGFEGVPVFRDGFRIYSPKGKDDRAIIDIANVERIEVLRGPASVLFGQIEPGGIVNVVSRRPMATPSYSVGLQVGSYGFVRPQLDFTGPLTDDENLLYRLVATYQREDGFRDFEEDVNRFFVAPSLTWQIGDRTNVNVQLEYLNDQRPLDPGLVALGDRVADIPRDRILGEPDDTITNEFNRSTILSCWGWI
;
A
#
# COMPACT_ATOMS: atom_id res chain seq x y z
N MET A 1 14.08 13.56 8.22
CA MET A 1 14.29 14.01 6.83
C MET A 1 12.94 14.01 6.13
N THR A 2 12.56 15.12 5.53
CA THR A 2 11.17 15.39 5.09
C THR A 2 10.92 14.79 3.70
N VAL A 3 9.97 13.86 3.60
CA VAL A 3 9.37 13.47 2.32
C VAL A 3 8.55 14.66 1.84
N THR A 4 8.95 15.27 0.72
CA THR A 4 8.21 16.39 0.14
C THR A 4 7.31 15.84 -0.96
N ARG A 5 6.00 15.82 -0.71
CA ARG A 5 4.97 15.45 -1.68
C ARG A 5 4.49 16.74 -2.34
N MET A 6 4.99 17.05 -3.54
CA MET A 6 4.42 18.13 -4.35
C MET A 6 3.26 17.58 -5.17
N ARG A 7 2.07 18.15 -4.98
CA ARG A 7 0.84 17.80 -5.71
C ARG A 7 0.60 18.90 -6.74
N TRP A 8 0.69 18.56 -8.02
CA TRP A 8 0.11 19.34 -9.11
C TRP A 8 -0.95 18.44 -9.75
N SER A 9 -2.09 19.01 -10.11
CA SER A 9 -3.27 18.29 -10.61
C SER A 9 -2.88 17.27 -11.69
N ASP A 10 -3.28 16.01 -11.45
CA ASP A 10 -3.14 14.81 -12.29
C ASP A 10 -1.81 14.05 -12.33
N TRP A 11 -0.78 14.43 -11.53
CA TRP A 11 0.49 13.69 -11.52
C TRP A 11 1.02 13.46 -10.10
N SER A 12 1.36 12.22 -9.76
CA SER A 12 2.11 11.91 -8.54
C SER A 12 3.55 11.54 -8.87
N LEU A 13 4.49 12.45 -8.58
CA LEU A 13 5.92 12.19 -8.57
C LEU A 13 6.33 11.83 -7.13
N ARG A 14 6.90 10.64 -6.92
CA ARG A 14 7.51 10.27 -5.63
C ARG A 14 9.03 10.34 -5.74
N LEU A 15 9.65 11.21 -4.93
CA LEU A 15 11.10 11.31 -4.76
C LEU A 15 11.47 10.73 -3.40
N THR A 16 12.20 9.61 -3.39
CA THR A 16 12.71 8.99 -2.16
C THR A 16 14.21 9.18 -2.07
N VAL A 17 14.67 9.95 -1.07
CA VAL A 17 16.09 10.15 -0.74
C VAL A 17 16.32 9.59 0.66
N GLY A 18 17.03 8.46 0.76
CA GLY A 18 17.43 7.87 2.03
C GLY A 18 18.93 8.06 2.26
N LEU A 19 19.31 8.71 3.36
CA LEU A 19 20.70 8.80 3.82
C LEU A 19 20.79 8.11 5.19
N TRP A 20 21.50 6.98 5.25
CA TRP A 20 21.83 6.31 6.50
C TRP A 20 23.27 5.80 6.48
N VAL A 21 23.99 6.09 7.56
CA VAL A 21 25.34 5.58 7.82
C VAL A 21 25.21 4.28 8.61
N LEU A 22 25.49 3.14 7.97
CA LEU A 22 25.60 1.86 8.66
C LEU A 22 26.99 1.76 9.32
N MET A 23 27.05 1.91 10.65
CA MET A 23 28.21 1.49 11.42
C MET A 23 28.11 -0.02 11.69
N GLY A 24 29.12 -0.78 11.23
CA GLY A 24 29.18 -2.23 11.40
C GLY A 24 29.32 -2.64 12.88
N GLN A 25 28.62 -3.71 13.25
CA GLN A 25 28.77 -4.34 14.57
C GLN A 25 30.02 -5.24 14.60
N GLY A 26 30.93 -4.92 15.52
CA GLY A 26 31.91 -5.85 16.06
C GLY A 26 31.46 -6.28 17.45
N ALA A 27 31.43 -7.59 17.70
CA ALA A 27 31.10 -8.17 18.99
C ALA A 27 32.22 -7.90 20.01
N ILE A 28 31.92 -7.22 21.13
CA ILE A 28 32.69 -7.30 22.37
C ILE A 28 31.69 -7.29 23.53
N ALA A 29 31.70 -8.37 24.32
CA ALA A 29 31.03 -8.46 25.60
C ALA A 29 31.80 -7.64 26.66
N ASN A 30 31.11 -6.76 27.39
CA ASN A 30 31.37 -6.50 28.80
C ASN A 30 30.17 -5.75 29.41
N ASP A 31 29.76 -6.22 30.59
CA ASP A 31 28.79 -5.60 31.48
C ASP A 31 29.18 -4.16 31.85
N VAL A 32 28.17 -3.40 32.32
CA VAL A 32 28.22 -2.30 33.31
C VAL A 32 27.56 -0.96 32.86
N LEU A 33 26.46 -0.68 33.56
CA LEU A 33 25.84 0.60 33.97
C LEU A 33 25.13 1.48 32.92
N LEU A 34 23.80 1.34 32.92
CA LEU A 34 22.84 2.34 32.46
C LEU A 34 23.03 3.67 33.22
N LYS A 35 23.58 4.68 32.55
CA LYS A 35 23.31 6.09 32.86
C LYS A 35 22.46 6.66 31.73
N THR A 36 21.17 6.83 32.02
CA THR A 36 20.27 7.68 31.24
C THR A 36 20.84 9.11 31.23
N THR A 37 21.10 9.63 30.05
CA THR A 37 21.12 11.07 29.78
C THR A 37 20.37 11.24 28.47
N ALA A 38 19.06 11.45 28.59
CA ALA A 38 18.18 11.74 27.47
C ALA A 38 18.10 13.25 27.30
N GLU A 39 18.75 13.79 26.28
CA GLU A 39 18.42 15.10 25.71
C GLU A 39 18.44 14.97 24.18
N GLY A 40 17.24 14.96 23.58
CA GLY A 40 17.02 14.91 22.13
C GLY A 40 15.54 14.59 21.85
N PRO A 41 14.80 15.44 21.11
CA PRO A 41 13.34 15.42 21.13
C PRO A 41 12.77 14.20 20.40
N LEU A 42 11.76 13.59 21.01
CA LEU A 42 10.84 12.68 20.35
C LEU A 42 10.15 13.45 19.21
N ILE A 43 10.34 13.01 17.97
CA ILE A 43 9.62 13.56 16.82
C ILE A 43 8.22 12.93 16.82
N SER A 44 7.27 13.63 17.43
CA SER A 44 5.84 13.39 17.25
C SER A 44 5.42 13.71 15.80
N PRO A 45 4.43 13.01 15.23
CA PRO A 45 3.92 13.30 13.91
C PRO A 45 3.39 14.75 13.85
N LYS A 46 3.81 15.49 12.82
CA LYS A 46 3.36 16.86 12.53
C LYS A 46 1.85 16.88 12.32
N THR A 47 1.11 17.36 13.31
CA THR A 47 -0.14 18.10 13.12
C THR A 47 0.22 19.57 13.24
N THR A 48 -0.23 20.40 12.29
CA THR A 48 0.00 21.85 12.39
C THR A 48 -0.81 22.44 13.55
N VAL A 49 -0.35 23.55 14.14
CA VAL A 49 -1.04 24.22 15.26
C VAL A 49 -2.48 24.64 14.89
N ASP A 50 -2.75 24.86 13.60
CA ASP A 50 -4.10 25.14 13.10
C ASP A 50 -4.97 23.86 12.99
N GLU A 51 -4.39 22.72 12.60
CA GLU A 51 -5.05 21.39 12.65
C GLU A 51 -5.26 20.91 14.10
N SER A 52 -4.36 21.25 15.02
CA SER A 52 -4.53 21.00 16.46
C SER A 52 -5.60 21.90 17.06
N ARG A 53 -5.76 23.14 16.57
CA ARG A 53 -6.86 24.02 17.00
C ARG A 53 -8.22 23.53 16.52
N GLN A 54 -8.31 22.95 15.31
CA GLN A 54 -9.55 22.31 14.83
C GLN A 54 -9.89 21.03 15.61
N HIS A 55 -8.91 20.18 15.93
CA HIS A 55 -9.14 18.98 16.76
C HIS A 55 -9.42 19.30 18.24
N ILE A 56 -8.92 20.43 18.77
CA ILE A 56 -9.21 20.85 20.16
C ILE A 56 -10.53 21.64 20.24
N ALA A 57 -10.96 22.33 19.16
CA ALA A 57 -12.28 22.94 19.08
C ALA A 57 -13.41 21.89 19.00
N GLN A 58 -13.11 20.66 18.55
CA GLN A 58 -14.00 19.49 18.58
C GLN A 58 -14.03 18.75 19.93
N ALA A 59 -13.50 19.32 21.01
CA ALA A 59 -13.40 18.59 22.28
C ALA A 59 -14.74 18.38 22.99
N ASN A 60 -15.78 19.17 22.69
CA ASN A 60 -17.12 19.00 23.24
C ASN A 60 -18.16 19.19 22.11
N PRO A 61 -18.92 18.14 21.73
CA PRO A 61 -20.03 18.31 20.79
C PRO A 61 -21.14 19.15 21.43
N VAL A 62 -21.87 19.90 20.61
CA VAL A 62 -23.04 20.68 21.05
C VAL A 62 -24.18 19.71 21.39
N GLU A 63 -24.72 19.82 22.60
CA GLU A 63 -25.82 18.96 23.04
C GLU A 63 -27.16 19.57 22.62
N ILE A 64 -27.96 18.80 21.88
CA ILE A 64 -29.36 19.12 21.61
C ILE A 64 -30.19 18.56 22.77
N THR A 65 -30.69 19.45 23.61
CA THR A 65 -31.33 19.10 24.90
C THR A 65 -32.85 19.09 24.83
N GLY A 66 -33.44 19.73 23.82
CA GLY A 66 -34.89 19.86 23.67
C GLY A 66 -35.30 19.90 22.21
N ILE A 67 -36.46 19.31 21.92
CA ILE A 67 -37.11 19.37 20.61
C ILE A 67 -38.56 19.80 20.82
N GLU A 68 -38.94 20.92 20.21
CA GLU A 68 -40.30 21.44 20.22
C GLU A 68 -40.83 21.55 18.79
N LEU A 69 -42.09 21.16 18.59
CA LEU A 69 -42.77 21.23 17.30
C LEU A 69 -44.00 22.11 17.39
N GLU A 70 -44.07 23.10 16.50
CA GLU A 70 -45.22 23.97 16.34
C GLU A 70 -45.80 23.80 14.94
N SER A 71 -47.10 23.51 14.84
CA SER A 71 -47.82 23.60 13.57
C SER A 71 -48.04 25.07 13.23
N THR A 72 -47.68 25.47 12.01
CA THR A 72 -47.88 26.82 11.49
C THR A 72 -48.93 26.81 10.37
N GLU A 73 -49.48 27.97 9.99
CA GLU A 73 -50.51 28.05 8.95
C GLU A 73 -50.04 27.50 7.58
N THR A 74 -48.73 27.49 7.33
CA THR A 74 -48.12 27.09 6.06
C THR A 74 -47.29 25.81 6.15
N GLY A 75 -47.21 25.15 7.31
CA GLY A 75 -46.37 23.97 7.49
C GLY A 75 -45.99 23.68 8.94
N LEU A 76 -44.74 23.30 9.18
CA LEU A 76 -44.25 22.86 10.48
C LEU A 76 -42.99 23.65 10.87
N ARG A 77 -42.92 24.10 12.12
CA ARG A 77 -41.71 24.67 12.70
C ARG A 77 -41.16 23.70 13.73
N LEU A 78 -39.93 23.24 13.50
CA LEU A 78 -39.18 22.37 14.42
C LEU A 78 -38.09 23.21 15.07
N ARG A 79 -38.11 23.29 16.39
CA ARG A 79 -37.18 24.04 17.22
C ARG A 79 -36.31 23.08 18.01
N LEU A 80 -34.99 23.23 17.88
CA LEU A 80 -34.01 22.47 18.65
C LEU A 80 -33.34 23.41 19.65
N GLU A 81 -33.44 23.07 20.93
CA GLU A 81 -32.71 23.77 21.99
C GLU A 81 -31.30 23.18 22.13
N THR A 82 -30.29 24.04 22.12
CA THR A 82 -28.89 23.62 22.21
C THR A 82 -28.15 24.29 23.37
N ASP A 83 -27.09 23.66 23.85
CA ASP A 83 -26.22 24.21 24.89
C ASP A 83 -25.14 25.18 24.37
N ALA A 84 -24.99 25.27 23.04
CA ALA A 84 -24.10 26.18 22.33
C ALA A 84 -24.57 26.41 20.89
N GLU A 85 -23.93 27.37 20.20
CA GLU A 85 -24.23 27.66 18.79
C GLU A 85 -23.79 26.53 17.86
N LEU A 86 -24.70 26.12 16.98
CA LEU A 86 -24.45 25.05 16.01
C LEU A 86 -23.66 25.57 14.82
N ALA A 87 -22.85 24.69 14.24
CA ALA A 87 -22.17 24.96 12.98
C ALA A 87 -23.17 25.00 11.81
N ASP A 88 -22.77 25.68 10.72
CA ASP A 88 -23.52 25.67 9.47
C ASP A 88 -23.83 24.23 9.04
N SER A 89 -25.09 24.00 8.67
CA SER A 89 -25.63 22.68 8.34
C SER A 89 -26.22 22.71 6.94
N GLU A 90 -26.03 21.65 6.18
CA GLU A 90 -26.56 21.52 4.82
C GLU A 90 -27.84 20.67 4.82
N THR A 91 -28.79 21.05 3.97
CA THR A 91 -30.01 20.28 3.71
C THR A 91 -29.98 19.71 2.31
N PHE A 92 -30.45 18.47 2.17
CA PHE A 92 -30.62 17.85 0.86
C PHE A 92 -31.92 17.04 0.82
N ILE A 93 -32.41 16.80 -0.39
CA ILE A 93 -33.61 15.99 -0.62
C ILE A 93 -33.17 14.60 -1.08
N SER A 94 -33.76 13.56 -0.51
CA SER A 94 -33.61 12.18 -0.95
C SER A 94 -34.98 11.53 -1.01
N ASP A 95 -35.35 11.03 -2.19
CA ASP A 95 -36.68 10.46 -2.45
C ASP A 95 -37.80 11.42 -2.03
N ASN A 96 -38.63 11.01 -1.06
CA ASN A 96 -39.76 11.78 -0.53
C ASN A 96 -39.44 12.45 0.83
N ALA A 97 -38.16 12.60 1.16
CA ALA A 97 -37.72 13.14 2.44
C ALA A 97 -36.70 14.27 2.28
N ALA A 98 -36.85 15.32 3.08
CA ALA A 98 -35.82 16.32 3.31
C ALA A 98 -34.95 15.91 4.51
N ILE A 99 -33.64 15.98 4.32
CA ILE A 99 -32.65 15.56 5.30
C ILE A 99 -31.75 16.75 5.64
N ALA A 100 -31.52 16.97 6.94
CA ALA A 100 -30.54 17.93 7.44
C ALA A 100 -29.53 17.20 8.32
N ASP A 101 -28.25 17.37 8.01
CA ASP A 101 -27.15 16.77 8.75
C ASP A 101 -26.41 17.85 9.54
N ILE A 102 -26.44 17.75 10.86
CA ILE A 102 -25.84 18.72 11.79
C ILE A 102 -24.50 18.18 12.28
N PRO A 103 -23.36 18.76 11.87
CA PRO A 103 -22.05 18.32 12.33
C PRO A 103 -21.76 18.80 13.75
N ASN A 104 -20.89 18.06 14.46
CA ASN A 104 -20.43 18.39 15.81
C ASN A 104 -21.58 18.56 16.84
N ALA A 105 -22.62 17.75 16.71
CA ALA A 105 -23.78 17.75 17.59
C ALA A 105 -24.08 16.35 18.12
N VAL A 106 -24.63 16.27 19.33
CA VAL A 106 -25.14 15.03 19.92
C VAL A 106 -26.53 15.28 20.49
N LEU A 107 -27.49 14.45 20.11
CA LEU A 107 -28.83 14.46 20.66
C LEU A 107 -28.82 13.85 22.06
N ARG A 108 -29.19 14.63 23.08
CA ARG A 108 -29.29 14.19 24.48
C ARG A 108 -30.63 14.65 25.07
N LEU A 109 -31.69 13.93 24.74
CA LEU A 109 -33.03 14.20 25.27
C LEU A 109 -33.19 13.59 26.68
N PRO A 110 -34.06 14.17 27.54
CA PRO A 110 -34.22 13.70 28.93
C PRO A 110 -34.81 12.29 29.05
N GLU A 111 -35.57 11.81 28.05
CA GLU A 111 -36.37 10.58 28.16
C GLU A 111 -36.15 9.57 27.01
N GLU A 112 -35.51 9.94 25.88
CA GLU A 112 -35.35 9.08 24.69
C GLU A 112 -33.99 9.30 23.97
N GLU A 113 -33.45 8.28 23.30
CA GLU A 113 -32.20 8.37 22.51
C GLU A 113 -32.44 8.82 21.05
N GLU A 114 -33.70 8.83 20.62
CA GLU A 114 -34.18 9.29 19.32
C GLU A 114 -35.46 10.11 19.51
N PHE A 115 -35.77 11.00 18.57
CA PHE A 115 -37.07 11.67 18.53
C PHE A 115 -37.80 11.26 17.26
N LEU A 116 -38.95 10.60 17.40
CA LEU A 116 -39.73 10.10 16.28
C LEU A 116 -41.21 10.48 16.43
N LEU A 117 -41.72 11.27 15.49
CA LEU A 117 -43.13 11.68 15.46
C LEU A 117 -43.77 11.38 14.10
N ARG A 118 -44.90 10.66 14.13
CA ARG A 118 -45.67 10.29 12.94
C ARG A 118 -46.85 11.23 12.76
N ASP A 119 -47.15 11.55 11.50
CA ASP A 119 -48.24 12.42 11.07
C ASP A 119 -48.32 13.77 11.83
N PRO A 120 -47.20 14.52 11.99
CA PRO A 120 -47.18 15.74 12.80
C PRO A 120 -47.98 16.91 12.21
N ALA A 121 -48.18 16.93 10.88
CA ALA A 121 -48.94 17.94 10.17
C ALA A 121 -49.47 17.40 8.84
N ALA A 122 -50.47 18.08 8.26
CA ALA A 122 -50.96 17.74 6.93
C ALA A 122 -49.83 17.84 5.89
N GLY A 123 -49.63 16.79 5.09
CA GLY A 123 -48.57 16.72 4.08
C GLY A 123 -47.22 16.19 4.60
N ILE A 124 -47.06 15.94 5.90
CA ILE A 124 -45.84 15.40 6.51
C ILE A 124 -46.16 14.08 7.20
N ALA A 125 -45.53 12.99 6.74
CA ALA A 125 -45.74 11.64 7.26
C ALA A 125 -44.89 11.34 8.51
N LEU A 126 -43.66 11.87 8.57
CA LEU A 126 -42.71 11.52 9.62
C LEU A 126 -41.71 12.65 9.87
N VAL A 127 -41.40 12.90 11.13
CA VAL A 127 -40.22 13.65 11.57
C VAL A 127 -39.40 12.73 12.46
N ASN A 128 -38.13 12.56 12.11
CA ASN A 128 -37.20 11.71 12.85
C ASN A 128 -35.87 12.42 13.09
N VAL A 129 -35.40 12.47 14.32
CA VAL A 129 -34.09 13.04 14.71
C VAL A 129 -33.28 11.98 15.43
N THR A 130 -32.12 11.64 14.87
CA THR A 130 -31.30 10.52 15.36
C THR A 130 -29.82 10.87 15.41
N ASN A 131 -29.11 10.29 16.39
CA ASN A 131 -27.66 10.35 16.47
C ASN A 131 -27.01 9.50 15.36
N ARG A 132 -25.90 10.01 14.81
CA ARG A 132 -25.03 9.33 13.86
C ARG A 132 -23.63 9.14 14.48
N PRO A 133 -22.81 8.21 13.94
CA PRO A 133 -21.39 8.14 14.28
C PRO A 133 -20.69 9.50 14.10
N ASP A 134 -19.55 9.69 14.76
CA ASP A 134 -18.71 10.88 14.63
C ASP A 134 -19.33 12.22 15.10
N ASN A 135 -20.20 12.19 16.12
CA ASN A 135 -20.88 13.37 16.70
C ASN A 135 -21.66 14.17 15.66
N GLN A 136 -22.54 13.49 14.92
CA GLN A 136 -23.44 14.11 13.96
C GLN A 136 -24.89 13.78 14.33
N VAL A 137 -25.80 14.72 14.12
CA VAL A 137 -27.25 14.49 14.26
C VAL A 137 -27.90 14.60 12.90
N ARG A 138 -28.75 13.62 12.56
CA ARG A 138 -29.54 13.63 11.33
C ARG A 138 -31.00 13.90 11.64
N ILE A 139 -31.56 14.89 10.97
CA ILE A 139 -32.99 15.19 10.95
C ILE A 139 -33.54 14.74 9.60
N THR A 140 -34.57 13.91 9.62
CA THR A 140 -35.26 13.41 8.43
C THR A 140 -36.73 13.77 8.53
N ILE A 141 -37.24 14.49 7.52
CA ILE A 141 -38.63 14.90 7.44
C ILE A 141 -39.22 14.32 6.15
N THR A 142 -40.19 13.42 6.27
CA THR A 142 -40.78 12.71 5.14
C THR A 142 -42.15 13.27 4.81
N GLY A 143 -42.38 13.61 3.54
CA GLY A 143 -43.68 14.04 3.03
C GLY A 143 -44.63 12.86 2.81
N THR A 144 -45.94 13.14 2.67
CA THR A 144 -46.93 12.10 2.33
C THR A 144 -47.01 11.81 0.84
N GLU A 145 -46.87 12.84 0.00
CA GLU A 145 -47.04 12.74 -1.47
C GLU A 145 -45.88 13.36 -2.26
N ALA A 146 -45.25 14.41 -1.73
CA ALA A 146 -44.08 15.09 -2.31
C ALA A 146 -43.09 15.51 -1.21
N PRO A 147 -41.78 15.63 -1.50
CA PRO A 147 -40.78 15.99 -0.51
C PRO A 147 -41.04 17.40 0.03
N PRO A 148 -41.01 17.61 1.35
CA PRO A 148 -41.17 18.94 1.92
C PRO A 148 -39.93 19.80 1.68
N SER A 149 -40.10 21.12 1.55
CA SER A 149 -38.97 22.05 1.53
C SER A 149 -38.61 22.46 2.96
N VAL A 150 -37.31 22.53 3.27
CA VAL A 150 -36.79 22.84 4.60
C VAL A 150 -35.83 24.01 4.50
N SER A 151 -36.01 25.01 5.36
CA SER A 151 -35.08 26.12 5.54
C SER A 151 -34.55 26.10 6.97
N LEU A 152 -33.22 26.13 7.11
CA LEU A 152 -32.53 26.18 8.39
C LEU A 152 -32.19 27.62 8.76
N ASN A 153 -32.49 28.00 10.00
CA ASN A 153 -32.04 29.25 10.59
C ASN A 153 -31.42 28.97 11.96
N VAL A 154 -30.12 29.21 12.10
CA VAL A 154 -29.37 29.08 13.36
C VAL A 154 -29.40 30.42 14.06
N GLU A 155 -29.98 30.48 15.26
CA GLU A 155 -30.04 31.68 16.09
C GLU A 155 -29.47 31.41 17.48
N ALA A 156 -28.19 31.74 17.69
CA ALA A 156 -27.49 31.55 18.96
C ALA A 156 -27.59 30.10 19.48
N MET A 157 -28.41 29.83 20.50
CA MET A 157 -28.56 28.50 21.15
C MET A 157 -29.80 27.76 20.67
N GLU A 158 -30.24 28.05 19.44
CA GLU A 158 -31.46 27.52 18.87
C GLU A 158 -31.29 27.27 17.37
N LEU A 159 -31.75 26.12 16.90
CA LEU A 159 -31.92 25.85 15.47
C LEU A 159 -33.41 25.75 15.16
N VAL A 160 -33.87 26.62 14.25
CA VAL A 160 -35.25 26.63 13.78
C VAL A 160 -35.29 26.10 12.35
N LEU A 161 -35.99 24.99 12.17
CA LEU A 161 -36.31 24.43 10.86
C LEU A 161 -37.73 24.84 10.47
N THR A 162 -37.84 25.61 9.39
CA THR A 162 -39.14 25.90 8.77
C THR A 162 -39.39 24.92 7.64
N VAL A 163 -40.45 24.13 7.78
CA VAL A 163 -40.79 23.04 6.88
C VAL A 163 -42.09 23.38 6.17
N THR A 164 -42.06 23.44 4.84
CA THR A 164 -43.24 23.66 4.02
C THR A 164 -43.58 22.36 3.30
N PRO A 165 -44.80 21.79 3.44
CA PRO A 165 -45.21 20.59 2.73
C PRO A 165 -45.03 20.73 1.22
N GLY A 166 -44.57 19.66 0.57
CA GLY A 166 -44.43 19.63 -0.88
C GLY A 166 -45.79 19.64 -1.57
N ASP A 167 -45.92 20.44 -2.63
CA ASP A 167 -47.11 20.42 -3.50
C ASP A 167 -46.89 19.38 -4.61
N PRO A 168 -47.71 18.32 -4.71
CA PRO A 168 -47.59 17.30 -5.76
C PRO A 168 -47.88 17.82 -7.17
N THR A 169 -48.36 19.07 -7.30
CA THR A 169 -48.63 19.74 -8.59
C THR A 169 -47.59 20.78 -8.99
N ALA A 170 -46.58 21.03 -8.15
CA ALA A 170 -45.43 21.84 -8.54
C ALA A 170 -44.55 21.00 -9.48
N GLU A 171 -44.64 21.28 -10.79
CA GLU A 171 -43.67 20.79 -11.77
C GLU A 171 -42.26 21.18 -11.32
N ASP A 172 -41.40 20.18 -11.21
CA ASP A 172 -39.96 20.29 -10.96
C ASP A 172 -39.35 21.42 -11.79
N SER A 173 -39.24 22.59 -11.17
CA SER A 173 -38.24 23.59 -11.53
C SER A 173 -37.01 23.30 -10.70
N VAL A 174 -36.45 22.11 -10.95
CA VAL A 174 -35.05 21.84 -10.67
C VAL A 174 -34.30 22.75 -11.62
N GLU A 175 -33.85 23.90 -11.11
CA GLU A 175 -32.78 24.65 -11.76
C GLU A 175 -31.67 23.66 -12.04
N ASP A 176 -31.28 23.62 -13.31
CA ASP A 176 -30.25 22.80 -13.92
C ASP A 176 -28.88 23.19 -13.32
N SER A 177 -28.66 22.90 -12.04
CA SER A 177 -27.34 22.56 -11.57
C SER A 177 -27.11 21.14 -12.04
N GLU A 178 -26.23 20.98 -13.04
CA GLU A 178 -25.60 19.70 -13.36
C GLU A 178 -24.75 19.22 -12.15
N ASP A 179 -25.37 19.02 -10.99
CA ASP A 179 -24.79 18.27 -9.89
C ASP A 179 -24.94 16.80 -10.26
N THR A 180 -24.08 16.39 -11.20
CA THR A 180 -23.68 15.01 -11.36
C THR A 180 -23.37 14.49 -9.96
N ILE A 181 -24.22 13.59 -9.44
CA ILE A 181 -24.00 12.93 -8.16
C ILE A 181 -22.63 12.27 -8.24
N LEU A 182 -21.62 12.91 -7.66
CA LEU A 182 -20.26 12.41 -7.66
C LEU A 182 -20.17 11.32 -6.60
N ILE A 183 -20.64 10.12 -6.94
CA ILE A 183 -20.49 8.94 -6.10
C ILE A 183 -19.00 8.61 -6.04
N THR A 184 -18.32 9.16 -5.02
CA THR A 184 -16.93 8.82 -4.74
C THR A 184 -16.90 7.46 -4.03
N ILE A 185 -16.82 6.40 -4.82
CA ILE A 185 -16.57 5.05 -4.31
C ILE A 185 -15.12 5.01 -3.82
N THR A 186 -14.93 5.25 -2.53
CA THR A 186 -13.60 5.16 -1.91
C THR A 186 -13.34 3.70 -1.57
N GLY A 187 -12.71 2.97 -2.49
CA GLY A 187 -12.19 1.64 -2.20
C GLY A 187 -10.99 1.75 -1.27
N GLN A 188 -11.17 1.48 0.03
CA GLN A 188 -10.04 1.25 0.94
C GLN A 188 -9.45 -0.12 0.64
N SER A 189 -8.45 -0.16 -0.24
CA SER A 189 -7.62 -1.34 -0.35
C SER A 189 -6.69 -1.37 0.87
N ASN A 190 -6.86 -2.37 1.74
CA ASN A 190 -5.87 -2.72 2.79
C ASN A 190 -4.54 -3.26 2.19
N SER A 191 -4.30 -3.08 0.89
CA SER A 191 -3.06 -3.44 0.21
C SER A 191 -1.88 -2.50 0.51
N GLY A 192 -2.01 -1.60 1.47
CA GLY A 192 -0.92 -0.75 1.94
C GLY A 192 -0.30 -1.31 3.21
N GLY A 193 0.97 -1.72 3.13
CA GLY A 193 1.76 -2.12 4.30
C GLY A 193 2.32 -3.54 4.20
N TYR A 194 2.68 -4.12 5.35
CA TYR A 194 3.42 -5.40 5.39
C TYR A 194 2.52 -6.64 5.31
N PHE A 195 1.21 -6.47 5.12
CA PHE A 195 0.24 -7.56 5.10
C PHE A 195 -0.23 -7.84 3.68
N VAL A 196 -0.10 -9.10 3.24
CA VAL A 196 -0.63 -9.57 1.95
C VAL A 196 -1.67 -10.66 2.22
N PRO A 197 -2.95 -10.45 1.87
CA PRO A 197 -4.02 -11.40 2.21
C PRO A 197 -4.09 -12.62 1.29
N ASN A 198 -3.68 -12.47 0.02
CA ASN A 198 -3.85 -13.48 -1.02
C ASN A 198 -2.51 -13.84 -1.68
N THR A 199 -2.43 -15.06 -2.20
CA THR A 199 -1.27 -15.55 -2.95
C THR A 199 -1.69 -16.59 -3.97
N SER A 200 -0.94 -16.68 -5.07
CA SER A 200 -1.19 -17.64 -6.15
C SER A 200 -0.20 -18.80 -6.19
N THR A 201 0.92 -18.74 -5.46
CA THR A 201 1.99 -19.75 -5.60
C THR A 201 1.53 -21.14 -5.15
N ALA A 202 0.81 -21.26 -4.04
CA ALA A 202 0.46 -22.56 -3.47
C ALA A 202 -0.60 -23.34 -4.27
N THR A 203 -1.47 -22.64 -4.99
CA THR A 203 -2.69 -23.22 -5.61
C THR A 203 -2.80 -22.95 -7.11
N ARG A 204 -1.94 -22.08 -7.67
CA ARG A 204 -2.04 -21.50 -9.03
C ARG A 204 -3.32 -20.67 -9.28
N THR A 205 -4.04 -20.33 -8.22
CA THR A 205 -5.22 -19.47 -8.23
C THR A 205 -5.05 -18.38 -7.19
N ASP A 206 -5.63 -17.19 -7.39
CA ASP A 206 -5.58 -16.16 -6.35
C ASP A 206 -6.40 -16.63 -5.14
N THR A 207 -5.72 -17.02 -4.06
CA THR A 207 -6.32 -17.72 -2.92
C THR A 207 -5.95 -16.99 -1.63
N PRO A 208 -6.91 -16.75 -0.71
CA PRO A 208 -6.58 -16.24 0.61
C PRO A 208 -5.55 -17.13 1.31
N ILE A 209 -4.57 -16.53 1.97
CA ILE A 209 -3.52 -17.28 2.70
C ILE A 209 -4.16 -18.18 3.78
N LEU A 210 -5.24 -17.72 4.41
CA LEU A 210 -5.97 -18.48 5.44
C LEU A 210 -6.62 -19.76 4.89
N GLU A 211 -6.99 -19.77 3.61
CA GLU A 211 -7.62 -20.90 2.93
C GLU A 211 -6.61 -21.79 2.20
N THR A 212 -5.34 -21.37 2.16
CA THR A 212 -4.29 -22.10 1.48
C THR A 212 -3.83 -23.30 2.32
N PRO A 213 -3.95 -24.56 1.83
CA PRO A 213 -3.61 -25.77 2.60
C PRO A 213 -2.09 -26.04 2.62
N ALA A 214 -1.27 -25.00 2.62
CA ALA A 214 0.18 -25.09 2.60
C ALA A 214 0.81 -23.94 3.39
N SER A 215 2.02 -24.16 3.91
CA SER A 215 2.76 -23.12 4.62
C SER A 215 3.38 -22.16 3.61
N ILE A 216 2.72 -21.02 3.40
CA ILE A 216 3.20 -19.95 2.54
C ILE A 216 3.42 -18.67 3.35
N GLN A 217 4.47 -17.93 3.02
CA GLN A 217 4.71 -16.60 3.57
C GLN A 217 5.16 -15.68 2.44
N VAL A 218 4.73 -14.42 2.54
CA VAL A 218 4.93 -13.41 1.52
C VAL A 218 5.76 -12.28 2.10
N ILE A 219 6.77 -11.84 1.35
CA ILE A 219 7.55 -10.63 1.61
C ILE A 219 7.02 -9.56 0.64
N PRO A 220 6.21 -8.59 1.12
CA PRO A 220 5.64 -7.55 0.28
C PRO A 220 6.66 -6.52 -0.16
N ARG A 221 6.26 -5.70 -1.14
CA ARG A 221 7.12 -4.66 -1.72
C ARG A 221 7.61 -3.69 -0.66
N GLU A 222 6.72 -3.27 0.23
CA GLU A 222 6.96 -2.29 1.27
C GLU A 222 8.12 -2.73 2.16
N VAL A 223 8.21 -4.02 2.51
CA VAL A 223 9.34 -4.56 3.28
C VAL A 223 10.64 -4.46 2.49
N LEU A 224 10.61 -4.77 1.19
CA LEU A 224 11.79 -4.68 0.32
C LEU A 224 12.28 -3.24 0.18
N GLU A 225 11.35 -2.28 0.09
CA GLU A 225 11.65 -0.85 0.02
C GLU A 225 12.16 -0.31 1.35
N ASP A 226 11.48 -0.58 2.46
CA ASP A 226 11.84 -0.06 3.77
C ASP A 226 13.19 -0.61 4.26
N GLN A 227 13.52 -1.86 3.89
CA GLN A 227 14.83 -2.45 4.17
C GLN A 227 15.89 -2.11 3.10
N GLN A 228 15.53 -1.37 2.04
CA GLN A 228 16.42 -1.01 0.92
C GLN A 228 17.13 -2.22 0.30
N ILE A 229 16.42 -3.36 0.20
CA ILE A 229 17.00 -4.61 -0.30
C ILE A 229 17.19 -4.54 -1.82
N THR A 230 18.38 -4.96 -2.29
CA THR A 230 18.75 -4.93 -3.72
C THR A 230 18.96 -6.31 -4.33
N ASN A 231 18.97 -7.38 -3.52
CA ASN A 231 19.14 -8.75 -3.98
C ASN A 231 18.26 -9.74 -3.20
N LEU A 232 17.95 -10.87 -3.83
CA LEU A 232 17.06 -11.89 -3.26
C LEU A 232 17.63 -12.57 -2.01
N GLY A 233 18.95 -12.77 -1.93
CA GLY A 233 19.58 -13.40 -0.77
C GLY A 233 19.31 -12.60 0.52
N ASP A 234 19.50 -11.28 0.47
CA ASP A 234 19.23 -10.39 1.59
C ASP A 234 17.75 -10.35 1.97
N ALA A 235 16.84 -10.38 0.98
CA ALA A 235 15.40 -10.42 1.22
C ALA A 235 14.98 -11.63 2.06
N LEU A 236 15.64 -12.77 1.84
CA LEU A 236 15.30 -14.03 2.50
C LEU A 236 15.97 -14.22 3.87
N ARG A 237 16.92 -13.37 4.28
CA ARG A 237 17.67 -13.55 5.55
C ARG A 237 16.78 -13.53 6.79
N ASN A 238 15.71 -12.74 6.78
CA ASN A 238 14.78 -12.61 7.90
C ASN A 238 13.66 -13.66 7.87
N PHE A 239 13.69 -14.56 6.88
CA PHE A 239 12.61 -15.52 6.65
C PHE A 239 12.83 -16.80 7.45
N SER A 240 11.83 -17.20 8.24
CA SER A 240 11.94 -18.38 9.11
C SER A 240 12.06 -19.67 8.29
N GLY A 241 13.06 -20.50 8.62
CA GLY A 241 13.28 -21.79 7.96
C GLY A 241 13.95 -21.70 6.60
N VAL A 242 14.39 -20.52 6.19
CA VAL A 242 15.35 -20.32 5.09
C VAL A 242 16.74 -20.12 5.67
N SER A 243 17.74 -20.77 5.07
CA SER A 243 19.14 -20.43 5.26
C SER A 243 19.75 -20.09 3.91
N ILE A 244 20.57 -19.04 3.91
CA ILE A 244 21.31 -18.59 2.74
C ILE A 244 22.74 -19.07 2.92
N ASN A 245 23.13 -20.08 2.15
CA ASN A 245 24.50 -20.56 2.15
C ASN A 245 25.32 -19.81 1.10
N SER A 246 26.56 -19.47 1.45
CA SER A 246 27.52 -18.92 0.49
C SER A 246 27.75 -19.94 -0.61
N GLY A 247 27.48 -19.54 -1.85
CA GLY A 247 27.86 -20.34 -3.00
C GLY A 247 29.35 -20.19 -3.32
N GLU A 248 29.79 -20.79 -4.43
CA GLU A 248 31.05 -20.39 -5.06
C GLU A 248 30.93 -18.92 -5.51
N GLY A 249 31.90 -18.06 -5.18
CA GLY A 249 31.83 -16.63 -5.49
C GLY A 249 30.95 -15.83 -4.53
N ARG A 250 30.58 -14.62 -4.97
CA ARG A 250 29.52 -13.79 -4.36
C ARG A 250 28.10 -14.28 -4.72
N GLY A 251 27.93 -15.56 -5.04
CA GLY A 251 26.65 -16.20 -5.28
C GLY A 251 26.05 -16.77 -3.99
N PHE A 252 24.79 -17.18 -4.02
CA PHE A 252 24.15 -17.82 -2.87
C PHE A 252 23.31 -19.01 -3.29
N GLN A 253 23.15 -19.94 -2.37
CA GLN A 253 22.20 -21.05 -2.46
C GLN A 253 21.12 -20.84 -1.40
N ILE A 254 19.87 -21.12 -1.76
CA ILE A 254 18.74 -21.07 -0.85
C ILE A 254 18.48 -22.49 -0.36
N ASP A 255 18.51 -22.65 0.95
CA ASP A 255 18.05 -23.87 1.60
C ASP A 255 16.74 -23.58 2.34
N LEU A 256 15.80 -24.51 2.28
CA LEU A 256 14.49 -24.37 2.90
C LEU A 256 14.18 -25.62 3.71
N ARG A 257 13.90 -25.43 5.01
CA ARG A 257 13.69 -26.53 5.99
C ARG A 257 14.82 -27.58 5.99
N GLY A 258 16.05 -27.13 5.77
CA GLY A 258 17.25 -28.00 5.75
C GLY A 258 17.44 -28.81 4.46
N PHE A 259 16.59 -28.60 3.45
CA PHE A 259 16.84 -29.13 2.11
C PHE A 259 17.60 -28.09 1.30
N GLU A 260 18.72 -28.53 0.75
CA GLU A 260 19.64 -27.71 -0.03
C GLU A 260 19.12 -27.43 -1.44
N GLY A 261 19.44 -26.25 -1.98
CA GLY A 261 19.30 -25.97 -3.41
C GLY A 261 17.88 -25.79 -3.91
N VAL A 262 17.01 -25.18 -3.08
CA VAL A 262 15.61 -24.97 -3.42
C VAL A 262 15.47 -24.02 -4.61
N PRO A 263 14.57 -24.29 -5.57
CA PRO A 263 14.55 -23.58 -6.83
C PRO A 263 13.86 -22.24 -6.70
N VAL A 264 14.35 -21.28 -7.50
CA VAL A 264 13.72 -19.97 -7.65
C VAL A 264 12.85 -19.93 -8.89
N PHE A 265 11.67 -19.36 -8.73
CA PHE A 265 10.67 -19.17 -9.77
C PHE A 265 10.49 -17.68 -10.05
N ARG A 266 10.21 -17.33 -11.29
CA ARG A 266 9.72 -16.03 -11.72
C ARG A 266 8.28 -16.20 -12.18
N ASP A 267 7.34 -15.51 -11.52
CA ASP A 267 5.92 -15.56 -11.90
C ASP A 267 5.36 -16.98 -12.07
N GLY A 268 5.82 -17.93 -11.25
CA GLY A 268 5.38 -19.33 -11.30
C GLY A 268 6.15 -20.22 -12.29
N PHE A 269 7.16 -19.72 -13.00
CA PHE A 269 8.04 -20.48 -13.89
C PHE A 269 9.45 -20.62 -13.30
N ARG A 270 10.01 -21.84 -13.31
CA ARG A 270 11.35 -22.08 -12.76
C ARG A 270 12.39 -21.31 -13.57
N ILE A 271 13.26 -20.59 -12.87
CA ILE A 271 14.41 -19.93 -13.49
C ILE A 271 15.55 -20.95 -13.50
N TYR A 272 16.02 -21.29 -14.70
CA TYR A 272 17.23 -22.10 -14.86
C TYR A 272 18.41 -21.17 -15.14
N SER A 273 19.54 -21.42 -14.47
CA SER A 273 20.80 -20.81 -14.90
C SER A 273 21.27 -21.42 -16.22
N PRO A 274 21.73 -20.61 -17.20
CA PRO A 274 22.26 -21.09 -18.47
C PRO A 274 23.40 -22.12 -18.33
N LYS A 275 24.10 -22.14 -17.18
CA LYS A 275 25.18 -23.08 -16.89
C LYS A 275 24.70 -24.44 -16.34
N GLY A 276 23.39 -24.66 -16.24
CA GLY A 276 22.77 -25.99 -16.08
C GLY A 276 23.00 -26.70 -14.73
N LYS A 277 23.69 -26.08 -13.76
CA LYS A 277 23.97 -26.69 -12.46
C LYS A 277 23.74 -25.79 -11.24
N ASP A 278 23.67 -24.48 -11.43
CA ASP A 278 23.62 -23.53 -10.33
C ASP A 278 22.38 -22.67 -10.44
N ASP A 279 21.34 -22.95 -9.64
CA ASP A 279 20.13 -22.11 -9.48
C ASP A 279 20.43 -20.75 -8.79
N ARG A 280 21.63 -20.21 -9.03
CA ARG A 280 22.21 -18.98 -8.48
C ARG A 280 21.77 -17.74 -9.26
N ALA A 281 20.52 -17.72 -9.72
CA ALA A 281 20.02 -16.61 -10.52
C ALA A 281 20.16 -15.29 -9.73
N ILE A 282 20.98 -14.37 -10.25
CA ILE A 282 21.06 -13.01 -9.73
C ILE A 282 19.74 -12.33 -10.10
N ILE A 283 18.94 -12.04 -9.09
CA ILE A 283 17.65 -11.39 -9.25
C ILE A 283 17.74 -10.00 -8.64
N ASP A 284 17.49 -9.01 -9.48
CA ASP A 284 17.37 -7.63 -9.04
C ASP A 284 15.96 -7.36 -8.49
N ILE A 285 15.91 -6.68 -7.35
CA ILE A 285 14.67 -6.44 -6.60
C ILE A 285 13.86 -5.25 -7.16
N ALA A 286 14.38 -4.46 -8.09
CA ALA A 286 13.68 -3.29 -8.63
C ALA A 286 12.35 -3.66 -9.31
N ASN A 287 12.31 -4.75 -10.08
CA ASN A 287 11.10 -5.24 -10.77
C ASN A 287 10.40 -6.38 -10.00
N VAL A 288 10.50 -6.38 -8.66
CA VAL A 288 9.86 -7.37 -7.80
C VAL A 288 8.74 -6.68 -7.02
N GLU A 289 7.53 -7.19 -7.19
CA GLU A 289 6.36 -6.76 -6.43
C GLU A 289 6.33 -7.45 -5.06
N ARG A 290 6.62 -8.76 -5.02
CA ARG A 290 6.70 -9.52 -3.78
C ARG A 290 7.45 -10.82 -3.98
N ILE A 291 7.88 -11.42 -2.88
CA ILE A 291 8.50 -12.74 -2.86
C ILE A 291 7.59 -13.67 -2.07
N GLU A 292 7.19 -14.78 -2.67
CA GLU A 292 6.31 -15.79 -2.08
C GLU A 292 7.12 -17.06 -1.84
N VAL A 293 7.21 -17.51 -0.60
CA VAL A 293 7.98 -18.71 -0.24
C VAL A 293 7.03 -19.79 0.22
N LEU A 294 6.94 -20.85 -0.59
CA LEU A 294 6.11 -22.02 -0.32
C LEU A 294 7.00 -23.09 0.32
N ARG A 295 6.65 -23.52 1.54
CA ARG A 295 7.45 -24.47 2.32
C ARG A 295 6.86 -25.87 2.25
N GLY A 296 7.73 -26.83 1.95
CA GLY A 296 7.41 -28.25 1.86
C GLY A 296 7.15 -28.72 0.42
N PRO A 297 6.87 -30.02 0.23
CA PRO A 297 6.75 -30.61 -1.09
C PRO A 297 5.61 -29.98 -1.89
N ALA A 298 5.92 -29.48 -3.09
CA ALA A 298 4.97 -28.85 -4.01
C ALA A 298 5.09 -29.37 -5.47
N SER A 299 5.65 -30.57 -5.63
CA SER A 299 5.94 -31.17 -6.94
C SER A 299 4.69 -31.42 -7.79
N VAL A 300 3.51 -31.55 -7.16
CA VAL A 300 2.22 -31.69 -7.85
C VAL A 300 1.98 -30.52 -8.82
N LEU A 301 2.34 -29.30 -8.42
CA LEU A 301 2.14 -28.10 -9.24
C LEU A 301 3.40 -27.71 -10.00
N PHE A 302 4.58 -27.91 -9.42
CA PHE A 302 5.83 -27.35 -9.94
C PHE A 302 6.79 -28.38 -10.57
N GLY A 303 6.40 -29.65 -10.62
CA GLY A 303 7.21 -30.71 -11.21
C GLY A 303 8.40 -31.08 -10.33
N GLN A 304 9.58 -31.26 -10.95
CA GLN A 304 10.79 -31.62 -10.23
C GLN A 304 11.28 -30.42 -9.40
N ILE A 305 11.14 -30.53 -8.08
CA ILE A 305 11.63 -29.56 -7.09
C ILE A 305 12.12 -30.28 -5.84
N GLU A 306 12.92 -29.60 -5.05
CA GLU A 306 13.45 -30.05 -3.77
C GLU A 306 12.31 -30.14 -2.72
N PRO A 307 12.34 -31.10 -1.78
CA PRO A 307 11.29 -31.25 -0.76
C PRO A 307 11.12 -30.05 0.17
N GLY A 308 12.14 -29.18 0.22
CA GLY A 308 12.12 -27.93 0.99
C GLY A 308 11.01 -26.98 0.54
N GLY A 309 10.67 -26.97 -0.75
CA GLY A 309 9.64 -26.13 -1.34
C GLY A 309 10.15 -25.31 -2.52
N ILE A 310 9.65 -24.08 -2.68
CA ILE A 310 10.08 -23.15 -3.74
C ILE A 310 10.08 -21.70 -3.24
N VAL A 311 10.86 -20.85 -3.91
CA VAL A 311 10.79 -19.40 -3.78
C VAL A 311 10.28 -18.82 -5.08
N ASN A 312 9.12 -18.18 -5.08
CA ASN A 312 8.54 -17.51 -6.25
C ASN A 312 8.68 -16.00 -6.14
N VAL A 313 9.34 -15.39 -7.12
CA VAL A 313 9.52 -13.94 -7.23
C VAL A 313 8.47 -13.41 -8.20
N VAL A 314 7.54 -12.61 -7.70
CA VAL A 314 6.46 -12.03 -8.49
C VAL A 314 6.91 -10.69 -9.05
N SER A 315 6.78 -10.52 -10.37
CA SER A 315 7.14 -9.28 -11.07
C SER A 315 6.14 -8.16 -10.80
N ARG A 316 6.61 -6.91 -10.92
CA ARG A 316 5.71 -5.77 -11.01
C ARG A 316 5.01 -5.80 -12.37
N ARG A 317 3.75 -5.38 -12.38
CA ARG A 317 2.92 -5.34 -13.59
C ARG A 317 2.56 -3.92 -13.98
N PRO A 318 2.27 -3.67 -15.27
CA PRO A 318 1.65 -2.42 -15.73
C PRO A 318 0.37 -2.11 -14.97
N MET A 319 0.17 -0.82 -14.65
CA MET A 319 -1.00 -0.31 -13.94
C MET A 319 -1.73 0.71 -14.83
N ALA A 320 -3.06 0.75 -14.70
CA ALA A 320 -3.88 1.75 -15.41
C ALA A 320 -3.66 3.16 -14.85
N THR A 321 -3.48 3.29 -13.54
CA THR A 321 -3.13 4.57 -12.92
C THR A 321 -1.67 4.92 -13.22
N PRO A 322 -1.38 6.08 -13.84
CA PRO A 322 -0.02 6.51 -14.09
C PRO A 322 0.78 6.69 -12.78
N SER A 323 2.00 6.16 -12.75
CA SER A 323 2.93 6.34 -11.63
C SER A 323 4.36 6.43 -12.15
N TYR A 324 5.07 7.46 -11.69
CA TYR A 324 6.45 7.74 -12.08
C TYR A 324 7.33 7.90 -10.85
N SER A 325 8.28 6.97 -10.69
CA SER A 325 9.21 6.95 -9.56
C SER A 325 10.65 7.02 -10.05
N VAL A 326 11.43 7.88 -9.39
CA VAL A 326 12.87 7.98 -9.57
C VAL A 326 13.50 7.89 -8.19
N GLY A 327 14.46 6.98 -8.04
CA GLY A 327 15.18 6.74 -6.80
C GLY A 327 16.68 6.83 -7.00
N LEU A 328 17.39 7.27 -5.96
CA LEU A 328 18.84 7.20 -5.88
C LEU A 328 19.19 6.65 -4.49
N GLN A 329 19.90 5.53 -4.48
CA GLN A 329 20.51 5.01 -3.26
C GLN A 329 22.01 5.27 -3.30
N VAL A 330 22.56 5.69 -2.16
CA VAL A 330 24.00 5.85 -1.95
C VAL A 330 24.39 5.20 -0.63
N GLY A 331 25.59 4.65 -0.55
CA GLY A 331 26.02 3.91 0.63
C GLY A 331 27.52 3.78 0.77
N SER A 332 27.94 2.93 1.72
CA SER A 332 29.34 2.61 1.97
C SER A 332 30.01 2.00 0.74
N TYR A 333 31.35 2.07 0.69
CA TYR A 333 32.16 1.45 -0.37
C TYR A 333 31.79 1.89 -1.78
N GLY A 334 31.55 3.19 -1.96
CA GLY A 334 31.19 3.75 -3.27
C GLY A 334 29.84 3.27 -3.81
N PHE A 335 28.97 2.69 -2.97
CA PHE A 335 27.67 2.20 -3.40
C PHE A 335 26.82 3.34 -3.97
N VAL A 336 26.41 3.22 -5.23
CA VAL A 336 25.52 4.15 -5.93
C VAL A 336 24.56 3.34 -6.79
N ARG A 337 23.26 3.60 -6.63
CA ARG A 337 22.20 2.88 -7.35
C ARG A 337 21.02 3.78 -7.76
N PRO A 338 21.07 4.42 -8.94
CA PRO A 338 19.90 5.05 -9.54
C PRO A 338 18.86 4.00 -9.98
N GLN A 339 17.58 4.38 -9.86
CA GLN A 339 16.42 3.54 -10.17
C GLN A 339 15.32 4.37 -10.82
N LEU A 340 14.65 3.76 -11.79
CA LEU A 340 13.49 4.31 -12.49
C LEU A 340 12.39 3.25 -12.50
N ASP A 341 11.15 3.68 -12.26
CA ASP A 341 9.97 2.83 -12.35
C ASP A 341 8.78 3.67 -12.83
N PHE A 342 8.43 3.49 -14.09
CA PHE A 342 7.38 4.23 -14.77
C PHE A 342 6.30 3.28 -15.24
N THR A 343 5.04 3.58 -14.97
CA THR A 343 3.90 2.80 -15.45
C THR A 343 2.70 3.70 -15.75
N GLY A 344 1.82 3.23 -16.62
CA GLY A 344 0.57 3.89 -16.96
C GLY A 344 -0.06 3.31 -18.23
N PRO A 345 -1.13 3.95 -18.73
CA PRO A 345 -1.73 3.60 -19.99
C PRO A 345 -0.94 4.22 -21.16
N LEU A 346 -0.92 3.53 -22.30
CA LEU A 346 -0.41 3.99 -23.59
C LEU A 346 -1.53 4.45 -24.53
N THR A 347 -2.78 4.12 -24.20
CA THR A 347 -3.98 4.44 -24.98
C THR A 347 -5.02 5.10 -24.08
N ASP A 348 -5.85 5.98 -24.65
CA ASP A 348 -6.88 6.72 -23.90
C ASP A 348 -7.98 5.82 -23.32
N ASP A 349 -8.19 4.65 -23.94
CA ASP A 349 -9.13 3.62 -23.49
C ASP A 349 -8.55 2.68 -22.41
N GLU A 350 -7.31 2.93 -21.96
CA GLU A 350 -6.58 2.14 -20.94
C GLU A 350 -6.41 0.65 -21.28
N ASN A 351 -6.67 0.26 -22.53
CA ASN A 351 -6.56 -1.14 -22.97
C ASN A 351 -5.11 -1.56 -23.17
N LEU A 352 -4.19 -0.63 -23.40
CA LEU A 352 -2.76 -0.93 -23.51
C LEU A 352 -2.00 -0.25 -22.39
N LEU A 353 -1.42 -1.03 -21.49
CA LEU A 353 -0.68 -0.55 -20.31
C LEU A 353 0.79 -0.89 -20.43
N TYR A 354 1.67 -0.01 -19.95
CA TYR A 354 3.11 -0.27 -19.92
C TYR A 354 3.69 -0.15 -18.51
N ARG A 355 4.85 -0.78 -18.32
CA ARG A 355 5.75 -0.48 -17.22
C ARG A 355 7.20 -0.61 -17.67
N LEU A 356 8.03 0.34 -17.28
CA LEU A 356 9.47 0.32 -17.49
C LEU A 356 10.16 0.47 -16.14
N VAL A 357 10.88 -0.58 -15.73
CA VAL A 357 11.78 -0.55 -14.58
C VAL A 357 13.21 -0.58 -15.08
N ALA A 358 14.07 0.29 -14.57
CA ALA A 358 15.49 0.30 -14.91
C ALA A 358 16.34 0.68 -13.70
N THR A 359 17.52 0.10 -13.58
CA THR A 359 18.48 0.44 -12.53
C THR A 359 19.91 0.16 -12.98
N TYR A 360 20.83 0.95 -12.44
CA TYR A 360 22.25 0.68 -12.48
C TYR A 360 22.74 0.67 -11.04
N GLN A 361 23.65 -0.23 -10.70
CA GLN A 361 24.28 -0.33 -9.40
C GLN A 361 25.80 -0.42 -9.60
N ARG A 362 26.53 0.36 -8.81
CA ARG A 362 27.98 0.26 -8.63
C ARG A 362 28.31 0.20 -7.15
N GLU A 363 29.27 -0.62 -6.76
CA GLU A 363 29.94 -0.62 -5.44
C GLU A 363 31.38 -1.09 -5.61
N ASP A 364 32.32 -0.61 -4.81
CA ASP A 364 33.76 -0.93 -4.93
C ASP A 364 34.21 -2.05 -3.95
N GLY A 365 33.36 -2.46 -3.00
CA GLY A 365 33.69 -3.48 -2.01
C GLY A 365 34.51 -2.98 -0.81
N PHE A 366 34.74 -3.86 0.17
CA PHE A 366 35.46 -3.53 1.42
C PHE A 366 36.89 -4.09 1.49
N ARG A 367 37.28 -4.90 0.49
CA ARG A 367 38.60 -5.53 0.40
C ARG A 367 39.55 -4.65 -0.42
N ASP A 368 40.85 -4.90 -0.31
CA ASP A 368 41.87 -4.25 -1.14
C ASP A 368 41.65 -4.57 -2.62
N PHE A 369 42.28 -3.81 -3.54
CA PHE A 369 42.16 -3.94 -5.01
C PHE A 369 40.78 -3.54 -5.60
N GLU A 370 40.63 -3.65 -6.92
CA GLU A 370 39.36 -3.37 -7.62
C GLU A 370 38.40 -4.54 -7.40
N GLU A 371 37.51 -4.40 -6.41
CA GLU A 371 36.48 -5.37 -6.05
C GLU A 371 35.08 -4.89 -6.44
N ASP A 372 35.00 -4.18 -7.57
CA ASP A 372 33.80 -3.47 -7.96
C ASP A 372 32.71 -4.38 -8.55
N VAL A 373 31.48 -4.16 -8.10
CA VAL A 373 30.29 -4.80 -8.65
C VAL A 373 29.55 -3.79 -9.48
N ASN A 374 29.38 -4.09 -10.76
CA ASN A 374 28.60 -3.30 -11.70
C ASN A 374 27.41 -4.11 -12.17
N ARG A 375 26.19 -3.62 -11.94
CA ARG A 375 24.96 -4.24 -12.44
C ARG A 375 24.12 -3.24 -13.21
N PHE A 376 23.76 -3.60 -14.42
CA PHE A 376 22.70 -2.94 -15.18
C PHE A 376 21.50 -3.87 -15.31
N PHE A 377 20.30 -3.33 -15.05
CA PHE A 377 19.06 -4.07 -15.18
C PHE A 377 17.97 -3.20 -15.80
N VAL A 378 17.22 -3.77 -16.75
CA VAL A 378 16.06 -3.13 -17.36
C VAL A 378 14.98 -4.16 -17.63
N ALA A 379 13.74 -3.80 -17.35
CA ALA A 379 12.58 -4.66 -17.50
C ALA A 379 11.37 -3.87 -18.06
N PRO A 380 11.22 -3.79 -19.39
CA PRO A 380 9.99 -3.30 -19.99
C PRO A 380 8.91 -4.38 -19.99
N SER A 381 7.68 -3.98 -19.73
CA SER A 381 6.51 -4.83 -19.79
C SER A 381 5.30 -4.11 -20.37
N LEU A 382 4.42 -4.89 -20.99
CA LEU A 382 3.22 -4.43 -21.67
C LEU A 382 2.06 -5.34 -21.27
N THR A 383 0.91 -4.77 -20.94
CA THR A 383 -0.34 -5.52 -20.77
C THR A 383 -1.33 -5.01 -21.79
N TRP A 384 -1.82 -5.89 -22.65
CA TRP A 384 -2.88 -5.59 -23.58
C TRP A 384 -4.17 -6.28 -23.12
N GLN A 385 -5.14 -5.47 -22.76
CA GLN A 385 -6.52 -5.87 -22.49
C GLN A 385 -7.25 -5.94 -23.83
N ILE A 386 -7.39 -7.14 -24.37
CA ILE A 386 -8.06 -7.35 -25.67
C ILE A 386 -9.58 -7.21 -25.51
N GLY A 387 -10.09 -7.49 -24.31
CA GLY A 387 -11.45 -7.26 -23.87
C GLY A 387 -11.62 -7.75 -22.42
N ASP A 388 -12.85 -7.74 -21.90
CA ASP A 388 -13.16 -8.01 -20.49
C ASP A 388 -12.71 -9.38 -19.96
N ARG A 389 -12.40 -10.30 -20.87
CA ARG A 389 -12.10 -11.71 -20.56
C ARG A 389 -10.70 -12.14 -20.98
N THR A 390 -9.96 -11.29 -21.69
CA THR A 390 -8.69 -11.70 -22.26
C THR A 390 -7.67 -10.59 -22.11
N ASN A 391 -6.59 -10.90 -21.39
CA ASN A 391 -5.41 -10.06 -21.36
C ASN A 391 -4.17 -10.84 -21.81
N VAL A 392 -3.23 -10.10 -22.38
CA VAL A 392 -1.91 -10.60 -22.75
C VAL A 392 -0.88 -9.71 -22.09
N ASN A 393 -0.04 -10.29 -21.26
CA ASN A 393 1.07 -9.63 -20.59
C ASN A 393 2.39 -10.11 -21.20
N VAL A 394 3.17 -9.17 -21.70
CA VAL A 394 4.50 -9.40 -22.28
C VAL A 394 5.52 -8.73 -21.38
N GLN A 395 6.51 -9.49 -20.92
CA GLN A 395 7.59 -9.00 -20.08
C GLN A 395 8.92 -9.36 -20.69
N LEU A 396 9.83 -8.40 -20.71
CA LEU A 396 11.22 -8.59 -21.07
C LEU A 396 12.06 -8.17 -19.88
N GLU A 397 13.15 -8.89 -19.64
CA GLU A 397 14.15 -8.53 -18.64
C GLU A 397 15.55 -8.74 -19.22
N TYR A 398 16.37 -7.71 -19.05
CA TYR A 398 17.80 -7.75 -19.34
C TYR A 398 18.56 -7.44 -18.06
N LEU A 399 19.49 -8.31 -17.69
CA LEU A 399 20.41 -8.11 -16.57
C LEU A 399 21.82 -8.38 -17.04
N ASN A 400 22.72 -7.44 -16.79
CA ASN A 400 24.17 -7.64 -16.92
C ASN A 400 24.80 -7.30 -15.58
N ASP A 401 25.45 -8.27 -14.97
CA ASP A 401 26.10 -8.14 -13.67
C ASP A 401 27.53 -8.67 -13.75
N GLN A 402 28.47 -7.76 -13.54
CA GLN A 402 29.88 -8.06 -13.40
C GLN A 402 30.27 -7.88 -11.94
N ARG A 403 30.99 -8.87 -11.41
CA ARG A 403 31.49 -8.85 -10.04
C ARG A 403 32.79 -9.63 -9.90
N PRO A 404 33.58 -9.40 -8.85
CA PRO A 404 34.78 -10.18 -8.58
C PRO A 404 34.44 -11.64 -8.26
N LEU A 405 35.36 -12.54 -8.62
CA LEU A 405 35.32 -13.94 -8.19
C LEU A 405 35.79 -14.03 -6.72
N ASP A 406 34.90 -14.43 -5.82
CA ASP A 406 35.25 -14.62 -4.41
C ASP A 406 35.35 -16.12 -4.05
N PRO A 407 36.55 -16.70 -3.91
CA PRO A 407 36.70 -18.11 -3.53
C PRO A 407 36.33 -18.38 -2.06
N GLY A 408 35.96 -17.36 -1.28
CA GLY A 408 35.58 -17.47 0.12
C GLY A 408 36.79 -17.50 1.06
N LEU A 409 36.55 -17.87 2.32
CA LEU A 409 37.56 -17.91 3.36
C LEU A 409 38.16 -19.32 3.49
N VAL A 410 39.47 -19.38 3.73
CA VAL A 410 40.17 -20.65 3.98
C VAL A 410 39.96 -21.10 5.42
N ALA A 411 39.63 -22.38 5.62
CA ALA A 411 39.62 -23.01 6.94
C ALA A 411 40.97 -23.69 7.22
N LEU A 412 41.48 -23.54 8.44
CA LEU A 412 42.68 -24.20 8.95
C LEU A 412 42.29 -25.06 10.16
N GLY A 413 42.06 -26.36 9.92
CA GLY A 413 41.55 -27.27 10.94
C GLY A 413 40.07 -27.00 11.23
N ASP A 414 39.75 -26.69 12.49
CA ASP A 414 38.39 -26.42 13.00
C ASP A 414 38.05 -24.92 13.07
N ARG A 415 38.94 -24.04 12.59
CA ARG A 415 38.76 -22.58 12.59
C ARG A 415 38.96 -21.98 11.21
N VAL A 416 38.31 -20.84 10.98
CA VAL A 416 38.64 -19.97 9.85
C VAL A 416 40.07 -19.45 10.02
N ALA A 417 40.84 -19.38 8.94
CA ALA A 417 42.18 -18.83 8.96
C ALA A 417 42.16 -17.38 9.49
N ASP A 418 43.13 -17.02 10.32
CA ASP A 418 43.30 -15.65 10.81
C ASP A 418 43.92 -14.80 9.71
N ILE A 419 43.06 -14.27 8.82
CA ILE A 419 43.42 -13.42 7.69
C ILE A 419 42.78 -12.04 7.87
N PRO A 420 43.50 -10.95 7.53
CA PRO A 420 42.95 -9.61 7.52
C PRO A 420 41.67 -9.53 6.70
N ARG A 421 40.67 -8.76 7.17
CA ARG A 421 39.35 -8.64 6.53
C ARG A 421 39.44 -8.09 5.10
N ASP A 422 40.40 -7.24 4.83
CA ASP A 422 40.66 -6.60 3.53
C ASP A 422 41.36 -7.51 2.53
N ARG A 423 41.82 -8.69 2.94
CA ARG A 423 42.62 -9.58 2.09
C ARG A 423 41.78 -10.33 1.06
N ILE A 424 42.20 -10.26 -0.20
CA ILE A 424 41.77 -11.16 -1.28
C ILE A 424 42.62 -12.43 -1.27
N LEU A 425 41.99 -13.59 -1.49
CA LEU A 425 42.66 -14.90 -1.59
C LEU A 425 42.69 -15.46 -3.03
N GLY A 426 41.99 -14.82 -3.96
CA GLY A 426 42.01 -15.12 -5.39
C GLY A 426 42.91 -14.17 -6.19
N GLU A 427 42.84 -14.27 -7.52
CA GLU A 427 43.44 -13.29 -8.44
C GLU A 427 42.57 -12.02 -8.45
N PRO A 428 43.08 -10.83 -8.09
CA PRO A 428 42.27 -9.61 -8.02
C PRO A 428 41.60 -9.21 -9.33
N ASP A 429 42.19 -9.59 -10.47
CA ASP A 429 41.65 -9.26 -11.79
C ASP A 429 40.55 -10.25 -12.28
N ASP A 430 40.29 -11.33 -11.52
CA ASP A 430 39.29 -12.33 -11.90
C ASP A 430 37.86 -11.82 -11.63
N THR A 431 37.06 -11.74 -12.70
CA THR A 431 35.65 -11.34 -12.62
C THR A 431 34.72 -12.40 -13.19
N ILE A 432 33.52 -12.48 -12.64
CA ILE A 432 32.39 -13.22 -13.19
C ILE A 432 31.41 -12.22 -13.80
N THR A 433 31.10 -12.40 -15.08
CA THR A 433 30.00 -11.72 -15.75
C THR A 433 28.81 -12.67 -15.88
N ASN A 434 27.66 -12.20 -15.44
CA ASN A 434 26.37 -12.85 -15.59
C ASN A 434 25.47 -12.00 -16.48
N GLU A 435 25.10 -12.55 -17.62
CA GLU A 435 24.17 -11.91 -18.54
C GLU A 435 22.91 -12.76 -18.67
N PHE A 436 21.75 -12.14 -18.43
CA PHE A 436 20.46 -12.80 -18.53
C PHE A 436 19.53 -12.00 -19.43
N ASN A 437 18.93 -12.72 -20.38
CA ASN A 437 17.84 -12.26 -21.19
C ASN A 437 16.63 -13.16 -20.91
N ARG A 438 15.53 -12.57 -20.44
CA ARG A 438 14.28 -13.30 -20.22
C ARG A 438 13.16 -12.62 -20.98
N SER A 439 12.39 -13.43 -21.69
CA SER A 439 11.10 -13.04 -22.24
C SER A 439 10.02 -13.93 -21.65
N THR A 440 8.90 -13.35 -21.28
CA THR A 440 7.76 -14.08 -20.73
C THR A 440 6.50 -13.49 -21.33
N ILE A 441 5.66 -14.36 -21.88
CA ILE A 441 4.35 -14.00 -22.41
C ILE A 441 3.33 -14.80 -21.64
N LEU A 442 2.46 -14.11 -20.91
CA LEU A 442 1.35 -14.69 -20.17
C LEU A 442 0.06 -14.23 -20.84
N SER A 443 -0.84 -15.16 -21.10
CA SER A 443 -2.21 -14.85 -21.48
C SER A 443 -3.16 -15.41 -20.45
N CYS A 444 -4.09 -14.58 -19.99
CA CYS A 444 -5.16 -15.02 -19.10
C CYS A 444 -6.48 -15.00 -19.87
N TRP A 445 -7.22 -16.10 -19.77
CA TRP A 445 -8.56 -16.26 -20.31
C TRP A 445 -9.53 -16.41 -19.14
N GLY A 446 -10.30 -15.37 -18.87
CA GLY A 446 -11.37 -15.37 -17.90
C GLY A 446 -12.55 -16.21 -18.40
N TRP A 447 -12.89 -17.24 -17.64
CA TRP A 447 -14.22 -17.84 -17.68
C TRP A 447 -15.10 -17.14 -16.63
N ILE A 448 -16.15 -16.43 -17.07
CA ILE A 448 -17.23 -15.94 -16.18
C ILE A 448 -17.80 -17.12 -15.40
#